data_AF-A0A645C395-F1
#
_entry.id   AF-A0A645C395-F1
#
_cell.length_a   1.000
_cell.length_b   1.000
_cell.length_c   1.000
_cell.angle_alpha   90.00
_cell.angle_beta   90.00
_cell.angle_gamma   90.00
#
_symmetry.space_group_name_H-M   'P 1'
#
loop_
_entity.id
_entity.type
_entity.pdbx_description
1 polymer ?
#
loop_
_entity_poly.entity_id
_entity_poly.type
_entity_poly.pdbx_seq_one_letter_code
_entity_poly.pdbx_strand_id
1 'polypeptide(L)'
;MHLNAKYLILHGKNELKTDKIFKFTAKGPRIFSKNDLLKNGYPEPKGELYIVFQLEKDASEDFDNIRIDLRRLPQFMTHRNSDRPFSATLSEVLKSKIAELHQ
;
A
#
# COMPACT_ATOMS: atom_id res chain seq x y z
N MET A 1 9.69 1.04 -13.55
CA MET A 1 9.04 1.36 -12.25
C MET A 1 9.72 2.60 -11.70
N HIS A 2 9.08 3.77 -11.80
CA HIS A 2 9.58 4.99 -11.16
C HIS A 2 9.17 4.92 -9.68
N LEU A 3 10.12 4.58 -8.79
CA LEU A 3 9.89 4.45 -7.35
C LEU A 3 9.91 5.84 -6.68
N ASN A 4 9.03 6.75 -7.11
CA ASN A 4 8.77 8.02 -6.43
C ASN A 4 7.36 8.01 -5.79
N ALA A 5 6.99 6.87 -5.21
CA ALA A 5 5.73 6.72 -4.49
C ALA A 5 5.79 7.47 -3.16
N LYS A 6 4.79 8.30 -2.87
CA LYS A 6 4.65 9.00 -1.58
C LYS A 6 3.80 8.23 -0.57
N TYR A 7 2.86 7.44 -1.08
CA TYR A 7 1.91 6.67 -0.29
C TYR A 7 1.90 5.21 -0.73
N LEU A 8 1.56 4.32 0.20
CA LEU A 8 1.32 2.91 0.01
C LEU A 8 -0.15 2.61 0.36
N ILE A 9 -0.89 2.07 -0.61
CA ILE A 9 -2.27 1.62 -0.40
C ILE A 9 -2.23 0.09 -0.30
N LEU A 10 -2.78 -0.45 0.78
CA LEU A 10 -2.81 -1.90 1.02
C LEU A 10 -4.23 -2.46 0.94
N HIS A 11 -4.33 -3.73 0.57
CA HIS A 11 -5.57 -4.48 0.69
C HIS A 11 -5.29 -5.92 1.11
N GLY A 12 -6.21 -6.48 1.87
CA GLY A 12 -6.18 -7.86 2.33
C GLY A 12 -6.87 -8.82 1.37
N LYS A 13 -7.00 -10.07 1.84
CA LYS A 13 -7.70 -11.13 1.13
C LYS A 13 -9.17 -10.75 0.90
N ASN A 14 -9.61 -10.79 -0.35
CA ASN A 14 -10.96 -10.43 -0.79
C ASN A 14 -11.38 -8.97 -0.47
N GLU A 15 -10.43 -8.09 -0.16
CA GLU A 15 -10.68 -6.68 0.11
C GLU A 15 -10.59 -5.88 -1.19
N LEU A 16 -11.74 -5.46 -1.73
CA LEU A 16 -11.83 -4.66 -2.96
C LEU A 16 -11.99 -3.16 -2.69
N LYS A 17 -12.25 -2.81 -1.43
CA LYS A 17 -12.40 -1.44 -0.94
C LYS A 17 -11.48 -1.30 0.25
N THR A 18 -10.68 -0.25 0.29
CA THR A 18 -9.69 -0.06 1.35
C THR A 18 -9.59 1.41 1.74
N ASP A 19 -9.37 1.62 3.03
CA ASP A 19 -8.95 2.87 3.67
C ASP A 19 -7.50 2.76 4.17
N LYS A 20 -6.81 1.65 3.92
CA LYS A 20 -5.45 1.41 4.41
C LYS A 20 -4.42 2.17 3.59
N ILE A 21 -4.23 3.45 3.93
CA ILE A 21 -3.29 4.36 3.29
C ILE A 21 -2.14 4.64 4.26
N PHE A 22 -0.91 4.40 3.83
CA PHE A 22 0.30 4.67 4.60
C PHE A 22 1.19 5.65 3.85
N LYS A 23 1.96 6.44 4.58
CA LYS A 23 2.93 7.37 4.00
C LYS A 23 4.35 6.84 4.18
N PHE A 24 5.17 6.97 3.15
CA PHE A 24 6.60 6.63 3.29
C PHE A 24 7.31 7.71 4.10
N THR A 25 8.18 7.29 5.02
CA THR A 25 9.09 8.23 5.69
C THR A 25 10.14 8.77 4.71
N ALA A 26 10.65 9.97 4.97
CA ALA A 26 11.76 10.55 4.19
C ALA A 26 13.10 9.82 4.36
N LYS A 27 13.20 8.83 5.26
CA LYS A 27 14.46 8.14 5.61
C LYS A 27 14.93 7.12 4.58
N GLY A 28 14.19 6.93 3.48
CA GLY A 28 14.55 6.05 2.38
C GLY A 28 14.51 4.54 2.74
N PRO A 29 14.79 3.66 1.76
CA PRO A 29 14.85 2.23 2.00
C PRO A 29 16.06 1.84 2.86
N ARG A 30 15.90 0.80 3.67
CA ARG A 30 16.96 0.15 4.46
C ARG A 30 17.15 -1.28 3.98
N ILE A 31 18.36 -1.81 4.16
CA ILE A 31 18.64 -3.22 3.92
C ILE A 31 18.59 -3.98 5.24
N PHE A 32 17.74 -5.00 5.32
CA PHE A 32 17.63 -5.90 6.46
C PHE A 32 18.05 -7.30 6.04
N SER A 33 18.76 -8.00 6.90
CA SER A 33 19.00 -9.44 6.72
C SER A 33 17.78 -10.27 7.11
N LYS A 34 17.77 -11.53 6.70
CA LYS A 34 16.84 -12.55 7.19
C LYS A 34 16.74 -12.56 8.72
N ASN A 35 17.88 -12.49 9.40
CA ASN A 35 17.93 -12.50 10.87
C ASN A 35 17.35 -11.22 11.47
N ASP A 36 17.52 -10.06 10.82
CA ASP A 36 16.89 -8.82 11.28
C ASP A 36 15.37 -8.92 11.17
N LEU A 37 14.83 -9.48 10.07
CA LEU A 37 13.39 -9.72 9.93
C LEU A 37 12.85 -10.69 10.98
N LEU A 38 13.54 -11.81 11.23
CA LEU A 38 13.15 -12.76 12.28
C LEU A 38 13.12 -12.11 13.66
N LYS A 39 14.12 -11.29 14.00
CA LYS A 39 14.15 -10.52 15.26
C LYS A 39 13.00 -9.51 15.37
N ASN A 40 12.52 -8.97 14.25
CA ASN A 40 11.37 -8.08 14.19
C ASN A 40 10.02 -8.83 14.09
N GLY A 41 10.01 -10.16 14.23
CA GLY A 41 8.78 -10.97 14.28
C GLY A 41 8.17 -11.29 12.91
N TYR A 42 8.88 -11.11 11.81
CA TYR A 42 8.38 -11.48 10.49
C TYR A 42 8.38 -13.01 10.29
N PRO A 43 7.27 -13.60 9.80
CA PRO A 43 7.20 -15.03 9.57
C PRO A 43 7.97 -15.43 8.31
N GLU A 44 8.78 -16.48 8.44
CA GLU A 44 9.40 -17.25 7.34
C GLU A 44 10.02 -16.42 6.18
N PRO A 45 10.99 -15.52 6.44
CA PRO A 45 11.71 -14.84 5.38
C PRO A 45 12.48 -15.85 4.50
N LYS A 46 12.15 -15.87 3.20
CA LYS A 46 12.71 -16.77 2.16
C LYS A 46 14.05 -16.30 1.56
N GLY A 47 14.34 -15.01 1.59
CA GLY A 47 15.56 -14.41 1.05
C GLY A 47 16.58 -14.08 2.14
N GLU A 48 17.81 -13.80 1.72
CA GLU A 48 18.89 -13.42 2.66
C GLU A 48 18.88 -11.93 3.01
N LEU A 49 18.53 -11.07 2.05
CA LEU A 49 18.49 -9.61 2.20
C LEU A 49 17.16 -9.05 1.67
N TYR A 50 16.69 -7.99 2.33
CA TYR A 50 15.41 -7.35 2.04
C TYR A 50 15.54 -5.84 1.98
N ILE A 51 14.85 -5.24 1.01
CA ILE A 51 14.63 -3.81 0.97
C ILE A 51 13.40 -3.51 1.84
N VAL A 52 13.62 -2.85 2.97
CA VAL A 52 12.59 -2.51 3.95
C VAL A 52 12.33 -1.01 3.90
N PHE A 53 11.05 -0.66 3.82
CA PHE A 53 10.59 0.72 3.86
C PHE A 53 9.97 1.02 5.22
N GLN A 54 10.34 2.16 5.80
CA GLN A 54 9.68 2.64 7.00
C GLN A 54 8.47 3.49 6.61
N LEU A 55 7.32 3.12 7.16
CA LEU A 55 6.05 3.82 7.00
C LEU A 55 5.79 4.73 8.20
N GLU A 56 5.13 5.86 7.97
CA GLU A 56 4.50 6.67 9.01
C GLU A 56 3.11 6.10 9.34
N LYS A 57 2.49 6.62 10.41
CA LYS A 57 1.12 6.25 10.83
C LYS A 57 0.12 6.34 9.67
N ASP A 58 -1.07 5.78 9.88
CA ASP A 58 -2.20 5.86 8.95
C ASP A 58 -2.35 7.28 8.38
N ALA A 59 -2.27 7.37 7.05
CA ALA A 59 -2.34 8.62 6.29
C ALA A 59 -3.75 8.88 5.76
N SER A 60 -4.76 8.12 6.19
CA SER A 60 -6.17 8.34 5.86
C SER A 60 -6.63 9.77 6.16
N GLU A 61 -6.10 10.37 7.24
CA GLU A 61 -6.37 11.77 7.62
C GLU A 61 -5.95 12.77 6.53
N ASP A 62 -4.84 12.53 5.80
CA ASP A 62 -4.39 13.37 4.68
C ASP A 62 -5.44 13.41 3.55
N PHE A 63 -6.35 12.42 3.53
CA PHE A 63 -7.36 12.23 2.50
C PHE A 63 -8.79 12.22 3.07
N ASP A 64 -9.04 12.85 4.21
CA ASP A 64 -10.38 12.95 4.80
C ASP A 64 -11.06 11.57 4.97
N ASN A 65 -10.27 10.57 5.38
CA ASN A 65 -10.70 9.19 5.62
C ASN A 65 -11.44 8.55 4.43
N ILE A 66 -11.03 8.86 3.19
CA ILE A 66 -11.62 8.25 2.00
C ILE A 66 -11.51 6.73 2.02
N ARG A 67 -12.52 6.09 1.44
CA ARG A 67 -12.45 4.71 0.98
C ARG A 67 -12.26 4.65 -0.53
N ILE A 68 -11.33 3.79 -0.95
CA ILE A 68 -10.94 3.63 -2.35
C ILE A 68 -11.50 2.31 -2.87
N ASP A 69 -12.25 2.33 -3.98
CA ASP A 69 -12.62 1.11 -4.71
C ASP A 69 -11.49 0.74 -5.68
N LEU A 70 -10.74 -0.31 -5.38
CA LEU A 70 -9.56 -0.73 -6.14
C LEU A 70 -9.91 -1.10 -7.59
N ARG A 71 -11.13 -1.57 -7.83
CA ARG A 71 -11.59 -1.95 -9.19
C ARG A 71 -11.72 -0.76 -10.13
N ARG A 72 -11.72 0.46 -9.59
CA ARG A 72 -11.74 1.71 -10.38
C ARG A 72 -10.34 2.21 -10.73
N LEU A 73 -9.28 1.58 -10.21
CA LEU A 73 -7.90 1.92 -10.56
C LEU A 73 -7.52 1.24 -11.88
N PRO A 74 -6.96 1.98 -12.87
CA PRO A 74 -6.74 1.45 -14.23
C PRO A 74 -5.86 0.20 -14.31
N GLN A 75 -4.92 0.04 -13.38
CA GLN A 75 -3.95 -1.07 -13.37
C GLN A 75 -4.34 -2.20 -12.38
N PHE A 76 -5.48 -2.09 -11.70
CA PHE A 76 -5.91 -3.12 -10.77
C PHE A 76 -6.32 -4.39 -11.54
N MET A 77 -5.69 -5.50 -11.21
CA MET A 77 -6.04 -6.82 -11.75
C MET A 77 -6.77 -7.64 -10.68
N THR A 78 -7.66 -8.52 -11.12
CA THR A 78 -8.44 -9.39 -10.23
C THR A 78 -7.83 -10.79 -10.14
N HIS A 79 -8.38 -11.64 -9.25
CA HIS A 79 -8.02 -13.04 -9.08
C HIS A 79 -6.53 -13.23 -8.72
N ARG A 80 -5.84 -14.17 -9.38
CA ARG A 80 -4.43 -14.52 -9.11
C ARG A 80 -3.43 -13.41 -9.40
N ASN A 81 -3.86 -12.32 -10.05
CA ASN A 81 -3.01 -11.17 -10.35
C ASN A 81 -3.25 -10.00 -9.39
N SER A 82 -4.17 -10.14 -8.43
CA SER A 82 -4.51 -9.07 -7.47
C SER A 82 -3.42 -8.80 -6.44
N ASP A 83 -2.47 -9.72 -6.28
CA ASP A 83 -1.29 -9.59 -5.42
C ASP A 83 -0.14 -8.81 -6.10
N ARG A 84 -0.26 -8.49 -7.39
CA ARG A 84 0.78 -7.82 -8.15
C ARG A 84 0.78 -6.31 -7.84
N PRO A 85 1.86 -5.76 -7.27
CA PRO A 85 1.92 -4.34 -6.95
C PRO A 85 1.95 -3.48 -8.22
N PHE A 86 1.26 -2.34 -8.18
CA PHE A 86 1.26 -1.34 -9.26
C PHE A 86 1.28 0.08 -8.68
N SER A 87 1.60 1.05 -9.53
CA SER A 87 1.59 2.47 -9.18
C SER A 87 0.33 3.15 -9.70
N ALA A 88 -0.26 4.03 -8.90
CA ALA A 88 -1.34 4.93 -9.31
C ALA A 88 -0.96 6.38 -9.03
N THR A 89 -1.48 7.29 -9.84
CA THR A 89 -1.42 8.72 -9.61
C THR A 89 -2.44 9.14 -8.56
N LEU A 90 -2.22 10.28 -7.91
CA LEU A 90 -3.18 10.86 -6.98
C LEU A 90 -4.55 11.08 -7.65
N SER A 91 -4.57 11.55 -8.89
CA SER A 91 -5.81 11.78 -9.64
C SER A 91 -6.62 10.51 -9.88
N GLU A 92 -5.97 9.37 -10.15
CA GLU A 92 -6.65 8.08 -10.28
C GLU A 92 -7.24 7.62 -8.95
N VAL A 93 -6.49 7.77 -7.85
CA VAL A 93 -6.95 7.44 -6.49
C VAL A 93 -8.15 8.30 -6.07
N LEU A 94 -8.11 9.62 -6.34
CA LEU A 94 -9.22 10.50 -5.99
C LEU A 94 -10.48 10.23 -6.83
N LYS A 95 -10.33 9.78 -8.08
CA LYS A 95 -11.46 9.36 -8.93
C LYS A 95 -12.06 8.01 -8.50
N SER A 96 -11.26 7.14 -7.89
CA SER A 96 -11.73 5.85 -7.39
C SER A 96 -12.37 5.91 -6.00
N LYS A 97 -12.38 7.09 -5.36
CA LYS A 97 -13.01 7.29 -4.06
C LYS A 97 -14.49 6.92 -4.08
N ILE A 98 -14.96 6.39 -2.96
CA ILE A 98 -16.38 6.15 -2.70
C ILE A 98 -16.89 7.39 -1.98
N ALA A 99 -17.78 8.15 -2.62
CA ALA A 99 -18.58 9.14 -1.89
C ALA A 99 -19.67 8.37 -1.15
N GLU A 100 -19.56 8.22 0.17
CA GLU A 100 -20.71 7.80 0.95
C GLU A 100 -21.68 8.99 0.98
N LEU A 101 -22.79 8.85 0.25
CA LEU A 101 -23.95 9.71 0.44
C LEU A 101 -24.47 9.39 1.85
N HIS A 102 -24.22 10.28 2.80
CA HIS A 102 -24.99 10.31 4.04
C HIS A 102 -26.46 10.52 3.62
N GLN A 103 -27.27 9.47 3.78
CA GLN A 103 -28.73 9.57 3.72
C GLN A 103 -29.26 10.13 5.04
#